data_AF-A0A6N7Z8T3-F1
#
_entry.id   AF-A0A6N7Z8T3-F1
#
_cell.length_a   1.000
_cell.length_b   1.000
_cell.length_c   1.000
_cell.angle_alpha   90.00
_cell.angle_beta   90.00
_cell.angle_gamma   90.00
#
_symmetry.space_group_name_H-M   'P 1'
#
loop_
_entity.id
_entity.type
_entity.pdbx_description
1 polymer ?
#
loop_
_entity_poly.entity_id
_entity_poly.type
_entity_poly.pdbx_seq_one_letter_code
_entity_poly.pdbx_strand_id
1 'polypeptide(L)'
;MPVPDFEQADRVPAEAAADGARIAEALVAMDVHPGHRLREQLARHRELVSRAGEIRARAGAADLAELTSVLGDAAELTAELAEVLATLEDLVSARDDFAERQQELEAVVDRVAAVDAEVRTVRANVLVKIASPALGAPGESVPALRVRLTELTDLWQARRWRTLAGKMSTLDADARAALADARARLAFAKGLLDHRLELRGRLDACRVKACKLGRAADPELIRLDGRAYEVLYAIPCDLRAATIALRAYQRALEDRS
;
A
#
# COMPACT_ATOMS: atom_id res chain seq x y z
N MET A 1 -31.93 46.25 -10.47
CA MET A 1 -31.66 44.84 -10.14
C MET A 1 -32.26 44.01 -11.28
N PRO A 2 -31.49 43.23 -12.04
CA PRO A 2 -32.03 42.49 -13.18
C PRO A 2 -32.82 41.29 -12.65
N VAL A 3 -34.02 41.09 -13.21
CA VAL A 3 -34.86 39.93 -12.93
C VAL A 3 -34.23 38.72 -13.64
N PRO A 4 -34.02 37.58 -12.98
CA PRO A 4 -33.48 36.41 -13.67
C PRO A 4 -34.47 35.91 -14.72
N ASP A 5 -33.95 35.57 -15.89
CA ASP A 5 -34.70 35.00 -17.01
C ASP A 5 -35.12 33.56 -16.65
N PHE A 6 -36.40 33.37 -16.35
CA PHE A 6 -36.96 32.10 -15.87
C PHE A 6 -36.95 30.99 -16.94
N GLU A 7 -36.80 31.34 -18.22
CA GLU A 7 -36.75 30.37 -19.32
C GLU A 7 -35.43 29.59 -19.35
N GLN A 8 -34.34 30.17 -18.83
CA GLN A 8 -33.04 29.48 -18.69
C GLN A 8 -33.03 28.49 -17.52
N ALA A 9 -33.84 28.71 -16.48
CA ALA A 9 -33.92 27.86 -15.30
C ALA A 9 -34.64 26.52 -15.56
N ASP A 10 -35.55 26.47 -16.54
CA ASP A 10 -36.29 25.25 -16.92
C ASP A 10 -35.59 24.43 -18.02
N ARG A 11 -34.61 25.01 -18.74
CA ARG A 11 -33.88 24.32 -19.83
C ARG A 11 -32.73 23.44 -19.34
N VAL A 12 -31.99 23.91 -18.34
CA VAL A 12 -30.88 23.18 -17.70
C VAL A 12 -31.33 21.86 -17.05
N PRO A 13 -32.50 21.78 -16.37
CA PRO A 13 -33.04 20.52 -15.84
C PRO A 13 -33.43 19.51 -16.93
N ALA A 14 -33.94 19.96 -18.08
CA ALA A 14 -34.40 19.08 -19.13
C ALA A 14 -33.25 18.41 -19.91
N GLU A 15 -32.17 19.15 -20.19
CA GLU A 15 -30.96 18.58 -20.79
C GLU A 15 -30.22 17.66 -19.79
N ALA A 16 -30.15 18.03 -18.51
CA ALA A 16 -29.60 17.17 -17.46
C ALA A 16 -30.40 15.87 -17.25
N ALA A 17 -31.74 15.92 -17.40
CA ALA A 17 -32.60 14.73 -17.32
C ALA A 17 -32.44 13.80 -18.53
N ALA A 18 -32.24 14.34 -19.74
CA ALA A 18 -32.04 13.55 -20.96
C ALA A 18 -30.66 12.87 -20.98
N ASP A 19 -29.61 13.56 -20.55
CA ASP A 19 -28.28 12.96 -20.38
C ASP A 19 -28.26 11.97 -19.20
N GLY A 20 -29.00 12.25 -18.11
CA GLY A 20 -29.21 11.31 -17.02
C GLY A 20 -29.90 10.01 -17.44
N ALA A 21 -30.86 10.05 -18.36
CA ALA A 21 -31.52 8.86 -18.89
C ALA A 21 -30.59 8.01 -19.77
N ARG A 22 -29.78 8.64 -20.62
CA ARG A 22 -28.81 7.96 -21.49
C ARG A 22 -27.67 7.31 -20.69
N ILE A 23 -27.21 7.98 -19.63
CA ILE A 23 -26.24 7.46 -18.66
C ILE A 23 -26.88 6.32 -17.85
N ALA A 24 -28.12 6.46 -17.38
CA ALA A 24 -28.83 5.40 -16.65
C ALA A 24 -28.99 4.11 -17.49
N GLU A 25 -29.25 4.23 -18.79
CA GLU A 25 -29.39 3.06 -19.68
C GLU A 25 -28.04 2.34 -19.91
N ALA A 26 -26.94 3.09 -20.00
CA ALA A 26 -25.58 2.52 -20.02
C ALA A 26 -25.20 1.85 -18.68
N LEU A 27 -25.74 2.34 -17.56
CA LEU A 27 -25.49 1.82 -16.22
C LEU A 27 -26.34 0.59 -15.86
N VAL A 28 -27.50 0.39 -16.49
CA VAL A 28 -28.31 -0.83 -16.33
C VAL A 28 -27.56 -2.08 -16.85
N ALA A 29 -26.57 -1.91 -17.73
CA ALA A 29 -25.67 -2.97 -18.17
C ALA A 29 -24.52 -3.26 -17.18
N MET A 30 -24.37 -2.48 -16.10
CA MET A 30 -23.28 -2.54 -15.12
C MET A 30 -23.86 -2.77 -13.72
N ASP A 31 -23.98 -4.02 -13.29
CA ASP A 31 -24.30 -4.46 -11.90
C ASP A 31 -25.24 -3.53 -11.09
N VAL A 32 -26.54 -3.64 -11.37
CA VAL A 32 -27.79 -3.38 -10.61
C VAL A 32 -27.92 -2.18 -9.64
N HIS A 33 -26.90 -1.71 -8.92
CA HIS A 33 -27.07 -0.80 -7.77
C HIS A 33 -26.98 0.71 -8.06
N PRO A 34 -25.95 1.24 -8.74
CA PRO A 34 -25.83 2.69 -8.95
C PRO A 34 -26.84 3.22 -9.98
N GLY A 35 -27.14 2.45 -11.03
CA GLY A 35 -28.17 2.81 -12.01
C GLY A 35 -29.59 2.85 -11.40
N HIS A 36 -29.90 1.90 -10.50
CA HIS A 36 -31.19 1.91 -9.79
C HIS A 36 -31.30 3.11 -8.83
N ARG A 37 -30.22 3.43 -8.08
CA ARG A 37 -30.18 4.61 -7.21
C ARG A 37 -30.32 5.91 -7.98
N LEU A 38 -29.59 6.06 -9.09
CA LEU A 38 -29.69 7.24 -9.94
C LEU A 38 -31.13 7.41 -10.47
N ARG A 39 -31.78 6.31 -10.89
CA ARG A 39 -33.17 6.32 -11.35
C ARG A 39 -34.14 6.74 -10.23
N GLU A 40 -33.93 6.26 -9.01
CA GLU A 40 -34.73 6.64 -7.84
C GLU A 40 -34.54 8.13 -7.49
N GLN A 41 -33.31 8.62 -7.50
CA GLN A 41 -33.00 10.03 -7.24
C GLN A 41 -33.59 10.97 -8.30
N LEU A 42 -33.54 10.60 -9.59
CA LEU A 42 -34.19 11.34 -10.67
C LEU A 42 -35.72 11.35 -10.56
N ALA A 43 -36.33 10.32 -9.96
CA ALA A 43 -37.75 10.31 -9.66
C ALA A 43 -38.09 11.29 -8.52
N ARG A 44 -37.33 11.26 -7.42
CA ARG A 44 -37.47 12.21 -6.30
C ARG A 44 -37.26 13.66 -6.74
N HIS A 45 -36.31 13.91 -7.64
CA HIS A 45 -36.08 15.25 -8.19
C HIS A 45 -37.33 15.81 -8.89
N ARG A 46 -37.98 14.98 -9.74
CA ARG A 46 -39.21 15.38 -10.43
C ARG A 46 -40.36 15.68 -9.47
N GLU A 47 -40.47 14.90 -8.39
CA GLU A 47 -41.48 15.13 -7.35
C GLU A 47 -41.26 16.48 -6.63
N LEU A 48 -40.00 16.79 -6.26
CA LEU A 48 -39.65 18.07 -5.64
C LEU A 48 -39.92 19.26 -6.56
N VAL A 49 -39.60 19.14 -7.85
CA VAL A 49 -39.91 20.18 -8.85
C VAL A 49 -41.42 20.39 -9.00
N SER A 50 -42.20 19.30 -9.06
CA SER A 50 -43.66 19.39 -9.11
C SER A 50 -44.23 20.09 -7.88
N ARG A 51 -43.76 19.71 -6.69
CA ARG A 51 -44.20 20.30 -5.42
C ARG A 51 -43.83 21.77 -5.31
N ALA A 52 -42.62 22.16 -5.72
CA ALA A 52 -42.20 23.55 -5.80
C ALA A 52 -43.09 24.37 -6.75
N GLY A 53 -43.48 23.79 -7.89
CA GLY A 53 -44.41 24.37 -8.84
C GLY A 53 -45.81 24.59 -8.26
N GLU A 54 -46.35 23.62 -7.52
CA GLU A 54 -47.64 23.71 -6.84
C GLU A 54 -47.67 24.76 -5.73
N ILE A 55 -46.58 24.92 -4.99
CA ILE A 55 -46.43 25.97 -3.97
C ILE A 55 -46.37 27.34 -4.65
N ARG A 56 -45.57 27.47 -5.71
CA ARG A 56 -45.49 28.71 -6.51
C ARG A 56 -46.85 29.10 -7.10
N ALA A 57 -47.65 28.14 -7.55
CA ALA A 57 -48.97 28.39 -8.14
C ALA A 57 -50.03 28.89 -7.13
N ARG A 58 -49.84 28.67 -5.82
CA ARG A 58 -50.80 29.02 -4.75
C ARG A 58 -50.42 30.25 -3.93
N ALA A 59 -49.27 30.86 -4.19
CA ALA A 59 -48.48 31.63 -3.22
C ALA A 59 -49.21 32.66 -2.32
N GLY A 60 -49.10 32.46 -1.00
CA GLY A 60 -49.34 33.38 0.13
C GLY A 60 -48.35 33.17 1.30
N ALA A 61 -48.43 33.96 2.38
CA ALA A 61 -47.40 34.01 3.45
C ALA A 61 -47.21 32.72 4.29
N ALA A 62 -48.16 31.77 4.22
CA ALA A 62 -48.05 30.47 4.90
C ALA A 62 -47.04 29.51 4.23
N ASP A 63 -46.56 29.86 3.04
CA ASP A 63 -45.79 28.96 2.18
C ASP A 63 -44.27 28.99 2.44
N LEU A 64 -43.78 29.90 3.30
CA LEU A 64 -42.34 30.01 3.59
C LEU A 64 -41.78 28.77 4.29
N ALA A 65 -42.54 28.14 5.20
CA ALA A 65 -42.10 26.93 5.88
C ALA A 65 -42.05 25.73 4.91
N GLU A 66 -43.04 25.63 4.01
CA GLU A 66 -43.08 24.56 3.00
C GLU A 66 -41.98 24.74 1.95
N LEU A 67 -41.71 25.97 1.50
CA LEU A 67 -40.57 26.31 0.65
C LEU A 67 -39.23 26.00 1.32
N THR A 68 -39.09 26.30 2.61
CA THR A 68 -37.87 25.96 3.37
C THR A 68 -37.64 24.46 3.42
N SER A 69 -38.70 23.66 3.61
CA SER A 69 -38.63 22.20 3.55
C SER A 69 -38.19 21.70 2.17
N VAL A 70 -38.81 22.19 1.09
CA VAL A 70 -38.49 21.78 -0.29
C VAL A 70 -37.04 22.13 -0.65
N LEU A 71 -36.52 23.27 -0.19
CA LEU A 71 -35.12 23.64 -0.38
C LEU A 71 -34.16 22.72 0.40
N GLY A 72 -34.55 22.28 1.61
CA GLY A 72 -33.82 21.27 2.38
C GLY A 72 -33.76 19.92 1.66
N ASP A 73 -34.91 19.42 1.20
CA ASP A 73 -35.01 18.17 0.46
C ASP A 73 -34.21 18.22 -0.86
N ALA A 74 -34.20 19.36 -1.55
CA ALA A 74 -33.42 19.57 -2.77
C ALA A 74 -31.91 19.60 -2.50
N ALA A 75 -31.47 20.17 -1.37
CA ALA A 75 -30.07 20.16 -0.97
C ALA A 75 -29.59 18.75 -0.60
N GLU A 76 -30.41 17.99 0.13
CA GLU A 76 -30.14 16.59 0.46
C GLU A 76 -30.02 15.74 -0.81
N LEU A 77 -30.98 15.85 -1.72
CA LEU A 77 -30.95 15.15 -3.00
C LEU A 77 -29.73 15.52 -3.85
N THR A 78 -29.27 16.77 -3.79
CA THR A 78 -28.07 17.22 -4.51
C THR A 78 -26.81 16.56 -3.96
N ALA A 79 -26.66 16.47 -2.64
CA ALA A 79 -25.54 15.77 -2.01
C ALA A 79 -25.55 14.28 -2.34
N GLU A 80 -26.73 13.67 -2.25
CA GLU A 80 -27.00 12.28 -2.63
C GLU A 80 -26.64 11.97 -4.09
N LEU A 81 -26.95 12.87 -5.03
CA LEU A 81 -26.63 12.73 -6.45
C LEU A 81 -25.12 12.86 -6.70
N ALA A 82 -24.45 13.76 -5.97
CA ALA A 82 -23.00 13.93 -6.05
C ALA A 82 -22.25 12.67 -5.61
N GLU A 83 -22.73 11.98 -4.56
CA GLU A 83 -22.15 10.69 -4.13
C GLU A 83 -22.29 9.60 -5.20
N VAL A 84 -23.45 9.53 -5.87
CA VAL A 84 -23.69 8.57 -6.95
C VAL A 84 -22.79 8.89 -8.15
N LEU A 85 -22.69 10.15 -8.55
CA LEU A 85 -21.81 10.57 -9.65
C LEU A 85 -20.33 10.27 -9.36
N ALA A 86 -19.84 10.57 -8.15
CA ALA A 86 -18.48 10.23 -7.75
C ALA A 86 -18.23 8.72 -7.83
N THR A 87 -19.19 7.90 -7.37
CA THR A 87 -19.13 6.44 -7.49
C THR A 87 -19.06 5.98 -8.95
N LEU A 88 -19.77 6.66 -9.85
CA LEU A 88 -19.76 6.33 -11.28
C LEU A 88 -18.45 6.72 -11.96
N GLU A 89 -17.90 7.89 -11.63
CA GLU A 89 -16.58 8.33 -12.10
C GLU A 89 -15.48 7.37 -11.65
N ASP A 90 -15.54 6.89 -10.41
CA ASP A 90 -14.63 5.85 -9.90
C ASP A 90 -14.74 4.55 -10.72
N LEU A 91 -15.95 4.14 -11.09
CA LEU A 91 -16.18 2.92 -11.89
C LEU A 91 -15.69 3.07 -13.34
N VAL A 92 -15.88 4.24 -13.95
CA VAL A 92 -15.38 4.55 -15.31
C VAL A 92 -13.87 4.56 -15.30
N SER A 93 -13.26 5.24 -14.33
CA SER A 93 -11.80 5.27 -14.15
C SER A 93 -11.24 3.86 -13.87
N ALA A 94 -11.95 3.04 -13.09
CA ALA A 94 -11.55 1.65 -12.85
C ALA A 94 -11.58 0.78 -14.12
N ARG A 95 -12.51 1.03 -15.04
CA ARG A 95 -12.60 0.34 -16.33
C ARG A 95 -11.47 0.77 -17.27
N ASP A 96 -11.25 2.08 -17.37
CA ASP A 96 -10.34 2.67 -18.36
C ASP A 96 -8.86 2.48 -17.96
N ASP A 97 -8.56 2.56 -16.66
CA ASP A 97 -7.18 2.41 -16.14
C ASP A 97 -6.81 0.96 -15.83
N PHE A 98 -7.72 -0.02 -16.06
CA PHE A 98 -7.51 -1.39 -15.59
C PHE A 98 -6.20 -1.99 -16.11
N ALA A 99 -5.93 -1.85 -17.41
CA ALA A 99 -4.74 -2.43 -18.02
C ALA A 99 -3.44 -1.86 -17.43
N GLU A 100 -3.41 -0.55 -17.19
CA GLU A 100 -2.26 0.12 -16.56
C GLU A 100 -2.07 -0.34 -15.12
N ARG A 101 -3.14 -0.30 -14.30
CA ARG A 101 -3.08 -0.74 -12.90
C ARG A 101 -2.73 -2.21 -12.76
N GLN A 102 -3.24 -3.05 -13.65
CA GLN A 102 -2.88 -4.47 -13.71
C GLN A 102 -1.38 -4.64 -13.97
N GLN A 103 -0.83 -3.92 -14.96
CA GLN A 103 0.59 -3.96 -15.28
C GLN A 103 1.47 -3.46 -14.11
N GLU A 104 1.06 -2.38 -13.44
CA GLU A 104 1.75 -1.87 -12.25
C GLU A 104 1.78 -2.93 -11.14
N LEU A 105 0.66 -3.59 -10.90
CA LEU A 105 0.52 -4.60 -9.86
C LEU A 105 1.33 -5.86 -10.17
N GLU A 106 1.32 -6.30 -11.43
CA GLU A 106 2.21 -7.36 -11.94
C GLU A 106 3.68 -7.01 -11.68
N ALA A 107 4.09 -5.77 -11.97
CA ALA A 107 5.46 -5.31 -11.73
C ALA A 107 5.82 -5.32 -10.23
N VAL A 108 4.89 -4.97 -9.34
CA VAL A 108 5.11 -5.06 -7.88
C VAL A 108 5.26 -6.53 -7.46
N VAL A 109 4.40 -7.44 -7.93
CA VAL A 109 4.46 -8.88 -7.60
C VAL A 109 5.75 -9.52 -8.13
N ASP A 110 6.17 -9.17 -9.33
CA ASP A 110 7.46 -9.62 -9.88
C ASP A 110 8.64 -9.09 -9.05
N ARG A 111 8.55 -7.87 -8.52
CA ARG A 111 9.57 -7.33 -7.62
C ARG A 111 9.60 -8.07 -6.28
N VAL A 112 8.45 -8.48 -5.73
CA VAL A 112 8.41 -9.37 -4.55
C VAL A 112 9.14 -10.68 -4.86
N ALA A 113 8.85 -11.30 -6.01
CA ALA A 113 9.47 -12.55 -6.42
C ALA A 113 10.99 -12.45 -6.57
N ALA A 114 11.47 -11.36 -7.17
CA ALA A 114 12.90 -11.08 -7.31
C ALA A 114 13.59 -10.93 -5.94
N VAL A 115 13.00 -10.16 -5.02
CA VAL A 115 13.55 -9.96 -3.67
C VAL A 115 13.54 -11.28 -2.88
N ASP A 116 12.47 -12.08 -2.94
CA ASP A 116 12.41 -13.37 -2.27
C ASP A 116 13.45 -14.37 -2.83
N ALA A 117 13.74 -14.33 -4.12
CA ALA A 117 14.82 -15.13 -4.71
C ALA A 117 16.20 -14.70 -4.18
N GLU A 118 16.43 -13.39 -4.05
CA GLU A 118 17.64 -12.85 -3.44
C GLU A 118 17.75 -13.25 -1.96
N VAL A 119 16.64 -13.17 -1.19
CA VAL A 119 16.56 -13.63 0.20
C VAL A 119 16.96 -15.09 0.32
N ARG A 120 16.45 -15.97 -0.55
CA ARG A 120 16.84 -17.40 -0.55
C ARG A 120 18.35 -17.59 -0.75
N THR A 121 18.94 -16.83 -1.68
CA THR A 121 20.37 -16.89 -1.99
C THR A 121 21.22 -16.41 -0.81
N VAL A 122 20.89 -15.25 -0.24
CA VAL A 122 21.61 -14.70 0.93
C VAL A 122 21.42 -15.59 2.15
N ARG A 123 20.21 -16.10 2.39
CA ARG A 123 19.91 -17.04 3.47
C ARG A 123 20.79 -18.29 3.39
N ALA A 124 20.94 -18.90 2.21
CA ALA A 124 21.81 -20.06 2.04
C ALA A 124 23.26 -19.74 2.43
N ASN A 125 23.77 -18.57 2.03
CA ASN A 125 25.11 -18.10 2.41
C ASN A 125 25.25 -17.87 3.92
N VAL A 126 24.25 -17.25 4.55
CA VAL A 126 24.21 -17.04 6.01
C VAL A 126 24.22 -18.37 6.76
N LEU A 127 23.39 -19.34 6.35
CA LEU A 127 23.31 -20.65 7.01
C LEU A 127 24.63 -21.43 6.95
N VAL A 128 25.44 -21.22 5.92
CA VAL A 128 26.80 -21.78 5.84
C VAL A 128 27.76 -21.03 6.77
N LYS A 129 27.67 -19.70 6.83
CA LYS A 129 28.71 -18.85 7.43
C LYS A 129 28.48 -18.44 8.86
N ILE A 130 27.24 -18.45 9.35
CA ILE A 130 26.84 -17.91 10.64
C ILE A 130 26.19 -19.02 11.47
N ALA A 131 26.63 -19.16 12.72
CA ALA A 131 26.09 -20.17 13.62
C ALA A 131 24.75 -19.71 14.18
N SER A 132 23.76 -20.61 14.17
CA SER A 132 22.40 -20.39 14.71
C SER A 132 21.80 -19.02 14.35
N PRO A 133 21.73 -18.65 13.05
CA PRO A 133 21.24 -17.34 12.65
C PRO A 133 19.72 -17.31 12.86
N ALA A 134 19.22 -16.26 13.54
CA ALA A 134 17.80 -16.08 13.86
C ALA A 134 16.98 -15.63 12.64
N LEU A 135 17.10 -16.35 11.52
CA LEU A 135 16.39 -16.04 10.30
C LEU A 135 14.94 -16.55 10.37
N GLY A 136 13.97 -15.68 10.10
CA GLY A 136 12.56 -16.04 9.99
C GLY A 136 12.26 -17.01 8.84
N ALA A 137 10.99 -17.43 8.70
CA ALA A 137 10.58 -18.32 7.62
C ALA A 137 10.77 -17.66 6.22
N PRO A 138 10.97 -18.46 5.15
CA PRO A 138 10.98 -17.96 3.78
C PRO A 138 9.65 -17.28 3.40
N GLY A 139 9.70 -16.34 2.46
CA GLY A 139 8.50 -15.74 1.87
C GLY A 139 7.82 -16.70 0.88
N GLU A 140 6.49 -16.84 1.01
CA GLU A 140 5.63 -17.70 0.18
C GLU A 140 4.41 -16.94 -0.39
N SER A 141 4.44 -15.60 -0.39
CA SER A 141 3.29 -14.78 -0.79
C SER A 141 3.08 -14.73 -2.31
N VAL A 142 4.14 -14.91 -3.11
CA VAL A 142 4.10 -14.72 -4.57
C VAL A 142 3.06 -15.59 -5.28
N PRO A 143 2.93 -16.92 -5.02
CA PRO A 143 1.91 -17.73 -5.68
C PRO A 143 0.48 -17.23 -5.39
N ALA A 144 0.19 -16.87 -4.14
CA ALA A 144 -1.12 -16.34 -3.77
C ALA A 144 -1.42 -14.99 -4.42
N LEU A 145 -0.42 -14.11 -4.53
CA LEU A 145 -0.56 -12.83 -5.23
C LEU A 145 -0.80 -13.02 -6.73
N ARG A 146 -0.13 -13.99 -7.37
CA ARG A 146 -0.34 -14.32 -8.80
C ARG A 146 -1.74 -14.87 -9.08
N VAL A 147 -2.26 -15.73 -8.21
CA VAL A 147 -3.65 -16.22 -8.32
C VAL A 147 -4.63 -15.04 -8.28
N ARG A 148 -4.43 -14.12 -7.33
CA ARG A 148 -5.29 -12.93 -7.20
C ARG A 148 -5.19 -11.98 -8.39
N LEU A 149 -4.02 -11.84 -9.02
CA LEU A 149 -3.86 -11.09 -10.27
C LEU A 149 -4.73 -11.68 -11.40
N THR A 150 -4.76 -13.00 -11.54
CA THR A 150 -5.62 -13.68 -12.51
C THR A 150 -7.10 -13.45 -12.21
N GLU A 151 -7.50 -13.50 -10.93
CA GLU A 151 -8.87 -13.21 -10.52
C GLU A 151 -9.32 -11.79 -10.91
N LEU A 152 -8.41 -10.80 -10.93
CA LEU A 152 -8.75 -9.45 -11.39
C LEU A 152 -9.11 -9.44 -12.87
N THR A 153 -8.37 -10.17 -13.71
CA THR A 153 -8.69 -10.32 -15.13
C THR A 153 -10.07 -10.95 -15.32
N ASP A 154 -10.38 -12.01 -14.57
CA ASP A 154 -11.70 -12.67 -14.64
C ASP A 154 -12.84 -11.72 -14.25
N LEU A 155 -12.65 -10.92 -13.20
CA LEU A 155 -13.64 -9.91 -12.78
C LEU A 155 -13.82 -8.80 -13.81
N TRP A 156 -12.74 -8.38 -14.47
CA TRP A 156 -12.78 -7.40 -15.55
C TRP A 156 -13.57 -7.93 -16.75
N GLN A 157 -13.30 -9.17 -17.18
CA GLN A 157 -14.03 -9.82 -18.29
C GLN A 157 -15.51 -10.02 -17.96
N ALA A 158 -15.82 -10.36 -16.70
CA ALA A 158 -17.18 -10.51 -16.20
C ALA A 158 -17.91 -9.17 -15.95
N ARG A 159 -17.26 -8.02 -16.21
CA ARG A 159 -17.78 -6.66 -16.00
C ARG A 159 -18.21 -6.36 -14.56
N ARG A 160 -17.61 -7.03 -13.57
CA ARG A 160 -17.89 -6.88 -12.14
C ARG A 160 -17.07 -5.75 -11.51
N TRP A 161 -17.25 -4.54 -12.01
CA TRP A 161 -16.39 -3.38 -11.76
C TRP A 161 -16.25 -2.99 -10.28
N ARG A 162 -17.33 -3.06 -9.50
CA ARG A 162 -17.29 -2.72 -8.07
C ARG A 162 -16.44 -3.71 -7.27
N THR A 163 -16.62 -5.01 -7.53
CA THR A 163 -15.79 -6.06 -6.90
C THR A 163 -14.35 -5.97 -7.37
N LEU A 164 -14.13 -5.67 -8.65
CA LEU A 164 -12.80 -5.46 -9.23
C LEU A 164 -12.05 -4.34 -8.51
N ALA A 165 -12.65 -3.15 -8.38
CA ALA A 165 -12.01 -2.00 -7.74
C ALA A 165 -11.58 -2.29 -6.29
N GLY A 166 -12.46 -2.92 -5.50
CA GLY A 166 -12.15 -3.31 -4.12
C GLY A 166 -11.05 -4.37 -4.01
N LYS A 167 -11.09 -5.40 -4.86
CA LYS A 167 -10.06 -6.45 -4.88
C LYS A 167 -8.70 -5.90 -5.35
N MET A 168 -8.69 -5.00 -6.32
CA MET A 168 -7.47 -4.39 -6.86
C MET A 168 -6.77 -3.53 -5.81
N SER A 169 -7.50 -2.67 -5.09
CA SER A 169 -6.95 -1.86 -4.00
C SER A 169 -6.38 -2.74 -2.87
N THR A 170 -7.09 -3.81 -2.50
CA THR A 170 -6.62 -4.75 -1.48
C THR A 170 -5.37 -5.50 -1.95
N LEU A 171 -5.31 -5.93 -3.22
CA LEU A 171 -4.15 -6.62 -3.77
C LEU A 171 -2.91 -5.71 -3.86
N ASP A 172 -3.08 -4.43 -4.24
CA ASP A 172 -1.98 -3.45 -4.22
C ASP A 172 -1.40 -3.27 -2.81
N ALA A 173 -2.26 -3.08 -1.81
CA ALA A 173 -1.83 -2.96 -0.42
C ALA A 173 -1.06 -4.22 0.05
N ASP A 174 -1.58 -5.41 -0.23
CA ASP A 174 -0.96 -6.68 0.16
C ASP A 174 0.37 -6.92 -0.57
N ALA A 175 0.44 -6.60 -1.88
CA ALA A 175 1.67 -6.74 -2.66
C ALA A 175 2.76 -5.79 -2.17
N ARG A 176 2.42 -4.55 -1.80
CA ARG A 176 3.35 -3.59 -1.20
C ARG A 176 3.81 -4.01 0.18
N ALA A 177 2.91 -4.55 1.01
CA ALA A 177 3.25 -5.09 2.31
C ALA A 177 4.20 -6.29 2.19
N ALA A 178 3.92 -7.22 1.28
CA ALA A 178 4.79 -8.35 0.97
C ALA A 178 6.17 -7.91 0.48
N LEU A 179 6.25 -6.85 -0.35
CA LEU A 179 7.51 -6.29 -0.81
C LEU A 179 8.32 -5.68 0.33
N ALA A 180 7.67 -4.95 1.23
CA ALA A 180 8.31 -4.36 2.41
C ALA A 180 8.88 -5.45 3.34
N ASP A 181 8.10 -6.49 3.62
CA ASP A 181 8.52 -7.64 4.42
C ASP A 181 9.70 -8.39 3.77
N ALA A 182 9.63 -8.69 2.47
CA ALA A 182 10.72 -9.34 1.74
C ALA A 182 12.02 -8.52 1.80
N ARG A 183 11.94 -7.19 1.67
CA ARG A 183 13.09 -6.29 1.80
C ARG A 183 13.66 -6.27 3.22
N ALA A 184 12.80 -6.27 4.24
CA ALA A 184 13.24 -6.33 5.64
C ALA A 184 13.99 -7.63 5.94
N ARG A 185 13.48 -8.78 5.46
CA ARG A 185 14.18 -10.08 5.55
C ARG A 185 15.53 -10.06 4.85
N LEU A 186 15.60 -9.47 3.65
CA LEU A 186 16.84 -9.34 2.90
C LEU A 186 17.88 -8.49 3.64
N ALA A 187 17.45 -7.32 4.13
CA ALA A 187 18.31 -6.41 4.87
C ALA A 187 18.86 -7.07 6.15
N PHE A 188 18.00 -7.78 6.89
CA PHE A 188 18.41 -8.53 8.08
C PHE A 188 19.44 -9.61 7.75
N ALA A 189 19.19 -10.43 6.71
CA ALA A 189 20.10 -11.50 6.33
C ALA A 189 21.47 -10.97 5.84
N LYS A 190 21.49 -9.90 5.05
CA LYS A 190 22.73 -9.21 4.64
C LYS A 190 23.47 -8.64 5.86
N GLY A 191 22.74 -7.99 6.77
CA GLY A 191 23.29 -7.41 7.99
C GLY A 191 24.06 -8.40 8.86
N LEU A 192 23.70 -9.69 8.87
CA LEU A 192 24.46 -10.71 9.59
C LEU A 192 25.86 -10.98 8.98
N LEU A 193 25.95 -10.98 7.65
CA LEU A 193 27.22 -11.13 6.94
C LEU A 193 28.08 -9.88 7.09
N ASP A 194 27.45 -8.71 6.97
CA ASP A 194 28.11 -7.41 7.13
C ASP A 194 28.65 -7.26 8.55
N HIS A 195 27.87 -7.64 9.56
CA HIS A 195 28.32 -7.61 10.96
C HIS A 195 29.56 -8.50 11.18
N ARG A 196 29.63 -9.67 10.53
CA ARG A 196 30.84 -10.51 10.57
C ARG A 196 32.06 -9.78 9.99
N LEU A 197 31.89 -9.11 8.84
CA LEU A 197 32.97 -8.37 8.19
C LEU A 197 33.40 -7.17 9.03
N GLU A 198 32.45 -6.45 9.62
CA GLU A 198 32.70 -5.33 10.53
C GLU A 198 33.53 -5.77 11.74
N LEU A 199 33.15 -6.88 12.40
CA LEU A 199 33.90 -7.40 13.55
C LEU A 199 35.34 -7.79 13.18
N ARG A 200 35.57 -8.33 11.97
CA ARG A 200 36.92 -8.62 11.47
C ARG A 200 37.73 -7.33 11.29
N GLY A 201 37.16 -6.33 10.62
CA GLY A 201 37.83 -5.04 10.44
C GLY A 201 38.17 -4.36 11.77
N ARG A 202 37.29 -4.48 12.77
CA ARG A 202 37.54 -3.98 14.12
C ARG A 202 38.65 -4.74 14.84
N LEU A 203 38.74 -6.07 14.69
CA LEU A 203 39.86 -6.85 15.21
C LEU A 203 41.18 -6.39 14.59
N ASP A 204 41.22 -6.21 13.27
CA ASP A 204 42.41 -5.75 12.56
C ASP A 204 42.83 -4.33 13.01
N ALA A 205 41.88 -3.43 13.22
CA ALA A 205 42.15 -2.12 13.79
C ALA A 205 42.73 -2.20 15.22
N CYS A 206 42.22 -3.10 16.06
CA CYS A 206 42.76 -3.32 17.41
C CYS A 206 44.20 -3.86 17.35
N ARG A 207 44.51 -4.79 16.43
CA ARG A 207 45.87 -5.29 16.20
C ARG A 207 46.84 -4.17 15.82
N VAL A 208 46.44 -3.31 14.88
CA VAL A 208 47.23 -2.14 14.50
C VAL A 208 47.48 -1.21 15.69
N LYS A 209 46.45 -0.95 16.52
CA LYS A 209 46.58 -0.12 17.73
C LYS A 209 47.55 -0.75 18.75
N ALA A 210 47.45 -2.06 18.99
CA ALA A 210 48.36 -2.77 19.90
C ALA A 210 49.82 -2.69 19.44
N CYS A 211 50.09 -2.81 18.14
CA CYS A 211 51.43 -2.59 17.57
C CYS A 211 51.93 -1.17 17.80
N LYS A 212 51.11 -0.15 17.53
CA LYS A 212 51.48 1.27 17.72
C LYS A 212 51.80 1.61 19.17
N LEU A 213 51.14 0.97 20.13
CA LEU A 213 51.38 1.15 21.56
C LEU A 213 52.56 0.31 22.09
N GLY A 214 53.24 -0.47 21.25
CA GLY A 214 54.31 -1.38 21.67
C GLY A 214 53.83 -2.54 22.55
N ARG A 215 52.52 -2.86 22.51
CA ARG A 215 51.88 -3.89 23.35
C ARG A 215 51.60 -5.19 22.61
N ALA A 216 52.03 -5.32 21.36
CA ALA A 216 51.77 -6.52 20.55
C ALA A 216 52.35 -7.82 21.14
N ALA A 217 53.37 -7.74 21.99
CA ALA A 217 53.97 -8.88 22.67
C ALA A 217 53.36 -9.19 24.05
N ASP A 218 52.35 -8.42 24.50
CA ASP A 218 51.66 -8.69 25.76
C ASP A 218 50.96 -10.06 25.69
N PRO A 219 51.30 -11.02 26.58
CA PRO A 219 50.75 -12.38 26.50
C PRO A 219 49.22 -12.45 26.63
N GLU A 220 48.61 -11.54 27.39
CA GLU A 220 47.16 -11.51 27.54
C GLU A 220 46.49 -11.00 26.26
N LEU A 221 47.05 -9.95 25.65
CA LEU A 221 46.55 -9.42 24.38
C LEU A 221 46.67 -10.43 23.24
N ILE A 222 47.77 -11.17 23.16
CA ILE A 222 47.95 -12.27 22.19
C ILE A 222 46.87 -13.34 22.36
N ARG A 223 46.60 -13.76 23.60
CA ARG A 223 45.60 -14.79 23.89
C ARG A 223 44.18 -14.31 23.54
N LEU A 224 43.84 -13.07 23.88
CA LEU A 224 42.52 -12.49 23.58
C LEU A 224 42.32 -12.27 22.08
N ASP A 225 43.37 -11.81 21.37
CA ASP A 225 43.38 -11.71 19.91
C ASP A 225 43.16 -13.07 19.25
N GLY A 226 43.90 -14.09 19.68
CA GLY A 226 43.76 -15.47 19.18
C GLY A 226 42.33 -16.00 19.36
N ARG A 227 41.73 -15.81 20.53
CA ARG A 227 40.34 -16.21 20.79
C ARG A 227 39.34 -15.46 19.89
N ALA A 228 39.52 -14.15 19.71
CA ALA A 228 38.66 -13.37 18.82
C ALA A 228 38.80 -13.83 17.36
N TYR A 229 40.02 -14.11 16.93
CA TYR A 229 40.33 -14.63 15.61
C TYR A 229 39.69 -16.00 15.37
N GLU A 230 39.88 -16.95 16.28
CA GLU A 230 39.32 -18.31 16.19
C GLU A 230 37.81 -18.28 15.93
N VAL A 231 37.07 -17.49 16.72
CA VAL A 231 35.61 -17.41 16.58
C VAL A 231 35.18 -16.68 15.30
N LEU A 232 35.84 -15.56 14.93
CA LEU A 232 35.48 -14.76 13.75
C LEU A 232 35.80 -15.45 12.41
N TYR A 233 36.84 -16.28 12.42
CA TYR A 233 37.32 -16.97 11.23
C TYR A 233 36.79 -18.41 11.12
N ALA A 234 36.13 -18.94 12.16
CA ALA A 234 35.36 -20.18 12.10
C ALA A 234 34.23 -20.14 11.05
N ILE A 235 33.88 -21.31 10.53
CA ILE A 235 32.72 -21.52 9.67
C ILE A 235 31.96 -22.74 10.21
N PRO A 236 30.75 -22.57 10.77
CA PRO A 236 30.02 -21.31 10.93
C PRO A 236 30.56 -20.44 12.08
N CYS A 237 30.47 -19.11 11.93
CA CYS A 237 30.89 -18.11 12.93
C CYS A 237 29.77 -17.81 13.92
N ASP A 238 30.03 -17.94 15.22
CA ASP A 238 29.12 -17.44 16.27
C ASP A 238 29.34 -15.93 16.48
N LEU A 239 28.44 -15.12 15.95
CA LEU A 239 28.50 -13.64 16.03
C LEU A 239 28.44 -13.13 17.48
N ARG A 240 27.71 -13.81 18.36
CA ARG A 240 27.58 -13.41 19.77
C ARG A 240 28.89 -13.69 20.50
N ALA A 241 29.44 -14.89 20.34
CA ALA A 241 30.72 -15.25 20.92
C ALA A 241 31.86 -14.38 20.36
N ALA A 242 31.85 -14.08 19.06
CA ALA A 242 32.82 -13.19 18.42
C ALA A 242 32.77 -11.77 19.00
N THR A 243 31.57 -11.22 19.19
CA THR A 243 31.38 -9.89 19.79
C THR A 243 31.93 -9.84 21.21
N ILE A 244 31.68 -10.87 22.01
CA ILE A 244 32.20 -10.97 23.39
C ILE A 244 33.73 -11.06 23.39
N ALA A 245 34.31 -11.90 22.55
CA ALA A 245 35.76 -12.07 22.45
C ALA A 245 36.46 -10.77 22.01
N LEU A 246 35.92 -10.09 21.00
CA LEU A 246 36.47 -8.82 20.53
C LEU A 246 36.37 -7.72 21.60
N ARG A 247 35.24 -7.63 22.32
CA ARG A 247 35.09 -6.65 23.42
C ARG A 247 36.07 -6.91 24.56
N ALA A 248 36.35 -8.18 24.88
CA ALA A 248 37.36 -8.52 25.88
C ALA A 248 38.76 -8.06 25.46
N TYR A 249 39.11 -8.26 24.18
CA TYR A 249 40.38 -7.77 23.62
C TYR A 249 40.46 -6.24 23.64
N GLN A 250 39.39 -5.55 23.23
CA GLN A 250 39.31 -4.08 23.24
C GLN A 250 39.52 -3.50 24.64
N ARG A 251 38.83 -4.03 25.65
CA ARG A 251 38.98 -3.58 27.04
C ARG A 251 40.39 -3.79 27.56
N ALA A 252 40.97 -4.97 27.36
CA ALA A 252 42.33 -5.25 27.81
C ALA A 252 43.37 -4.33 27.15
N LEU A 253 43.13 -3.91 25.90
CA LEU A 253 43.96 -2.95 25.18
C LEU A 253 43.78 -1.51 25.69
N GLU A 254 42.56 -1.13 26.07
CA GLU A 254 42.24 0.18 26.68
C GLU A 254 42.83 0.30 28.09
N ASP A 255 42.77 -0.76 28.90
CA ASP A 255 43.37 -0.79 30.24
C ASP A 255 44.91 -0.64 30.22
N ARG A 256 45.53 -0.77 29.04
CA ARG A 256 46.99 -0.74 28.80
C ARG A 256 47.44 0.41 27.91
N SER A 257 46.51 1.25 27.44
CA SER A 257 46.80 2.45 26.65
C SER A 257 47.08 3.64 27.54
#